data_AF-A0A7V3A162-F1
#
_entry.id   AF-A0A7V3A162-F1
#
_cell.length_a   1.000
_cell.length_b   1.000
_cell.length_c   1.000
_cell.angle_alpha   90.00
_cell.angle_beta   90.00
_cell.angle_gamma   90.00
#
_symmetry.space_group_name_H-M   'P 1'
#
loop_
_entity.id
_entity.type
_entity.pdbx_description
1 polymer ?
#
loop_
_entity_poly.entity_id
_entity_poly.type
_entity_poly.pdbx_seq_one_letter_code
_entity_poly.pdbx_strand_id
1 'polypeptide(L)'
;MKNHFTKRSLYQTSRFSMLLIGILLVGLLQSFTACDLLGIKSDDSLYGTWKAVGTQWVDGYKITFNSETGKAYIEYLGDYSGSSTDMNFKGEIQDNSSKLTKNEGYIIFKVIQKGNSPYLELEVGNYSAVHWKDFTGDTVKMATAYKVGGNKNNGMPTAAEAAQEYTVANGYYTYYGDYQRQ
;
A
#
# COMPACT_ATOMS: atom_id res chain seq x y z
N MET A 1 -79.81 56.73 -26.92
CA MET A 1 -79.88 55.71 -27.99
C MET A 1 -78.49 55.10 -28.19
N LYS A 2 -78.44 53.77 -28.23
CA LYS A 2 -77.33 52.84 -28.58
C LYS A 2 -76.15 52.71 -27.60
N ASN A 3 -76.14 51.52 -26.99
CA ASN A 3 -75.09 50.87 -26.20
C ASN A 3 -73.81 50.61 -27.01
N HIS A 4 -72.65 50.54 -26.33
CA HIS A 4 -71.84 49.31 -26.33
C HIS A 4 -70.77 49.29 -25.23
N PHE A 5 -70.70 48.13 -24.57
CA PHE A 5 -69.67 47.60 -23.67
C PHE A 5 -68.24 47.85 -24.20
N THR A 6 -67.15 47.86 -23.41
CA THR A 6 -66.57 46.65 -22.77
C THR A 6 -65.45 47.00 -21.77
N LYS A 7 -65.48 46.38 -20.59
CA LYS A 7 -64.36 46.25 -19.60
C LYS A 7 -63.23 45.37 -20.14
N ARG A 8 -61.97 45.64 -19.74
CA ARG A 8 -60.81 44.73 -19.50
C ARG A 8 -59.51 45.51 -19.83
N SER A 9 -58.37 45.38 -19.16
CA SER A 9 -57.87 44.39 -18.20
C SER A 9 -56.63 44.98 -17.52
N LEU A 10 -56.69 45.18 -16.20
CA LEU A 10 -55.52 45.15 -15.31
C LEU A 10 -54.98 43.71 -15.36
N TYR A 11 -53.76 43.47 -15.85
CA TYR A 11 -52.90 42.34 -15.45
C TYR A 11 -51.52 42.54 -16.08
N GLN A 12 -50.72 43.42 -15.49
CA GLN A 12 -49.26 43.39 -15.63
C GLN A 12 -48.73 42.55 -14.46
N THR A 13 -48.99 41.25 -14.52
CA THR A 13 -48.48 40.28 -13.54
C THR A 13 -47.65 39.23 -14.23
N SER A 14 -46.53 38.93 -13.58
CA SER A 14 -45.97 37.58 -13.55
C SER A 14 -45.31 37.08 -14.84
N ARG A 15 -44.18 37.68 -15.22
CA ARG A 15 -43.16 36.99 -16.02
C ARG A 15 -41.75 37.06 -15.43
N PHE A 16 -41.64 37.30 -14.12
CA PHE A 16 -40.35 37.31 -13.42
C PHE A 16 -40.25 36.29 -12.27
N SER A 17 -41.20 35.34 -12.18
CA SER A 17 -41.24 34.33 -11.10
C SER A 17 -41.23 32.88 -11.58
N MET A 18 -40.89 32.61 -12.85
CA MET A 18 -40.71 31.25 -13.37
C MET A 18 -39.33 30.99 -13.99
N LEU A 19 -38.32 31.81 -13.64
CA LEU A 19 -36.93 31.53 -14.03
C LEU A 19 -35.99 31.37 -12.83
N LEU A 20 -36.55 31.23 -11.61
CA LEU A 20 -35.77 31.11 -10.36
C LEU A 20 -36.03 29.82 -9.58
N ILE A 21 -36.65 28.81 -10.21
CA ILE A 21 -36.86 27.47 -9.61
C ILE A 21 -36.13 26.37 -10.43
N GLY A 22 -35.54 26.70 -11.58
CA GLY A 22 -34.80 25.74 -12.42
C GLY A 22 -33.31 25.57 -12.10
N ILE A 23 -32.71 26.48 -11.31
CA ILE A 23 -31.26 26.48 -11.03
C ILE A 23 -30.93 25.91 -9.63
N LEU A 24 -31.94 25.56 -8.83
CA LEU A 24 -31.75 24.94 -7.52
C LEU A 24 -31.71 23.39 -7.55
N LEU A 25 -31.90 22.77 -8.72
CA LEU A 25 -31.93 21.30 -8.87
C LEU A 25 -30.78 20.71 -9.71
N VAL A 26 -29.80 21.53 -10.10
CA VAL A 26 -28.56 21.07 -10.78
C VAL A 26 -27.31 21.34 -9.91
N GLY A 27 -27.49 21.73 -8.65
CA GLY A 27 -26.41 21.83 -7.65
C GLY A 27 -26.26 20.59 -6.77
N LEU A 28 -27.14 19.59 -6.91
CA LEU A 28 -27.24 18.43 -6.02
C LEU A 28 -26.53 17.16 -6.54
N LEU A 29 -25.74 17.27 -7.61
CA LEU A 29 -25.14 16.09 -8.27
C LEU A 29 -23.63 16.15 -8.52
N GLN A 30 -22.89 17.03 -7.83
CA GLN A 30 -21.41 17.02 -7.88
C GLN A 30 -20.72 17.28 -6.53
N SER A 31 -21.36 16.96 -5.40
CA SER A 31 -20.58 16.57 -4.22
C SER A 31 -20.23 15.10 -4.40
N PHE A 32 -19.13 14.87 -5.13
CA PHE A 32 -18.40 13.62 -5.10
C PHE A 32 -18.29 13.14 -3.66
N THR A 33 -18.51 11.85 -3.48
CA THR A 33 -18.36 11.07 -2.27
C THR A 33 -17.07 11.43 -1.52
N ALA A 34 -17.15 12.41 -0.62
CA ALA A 34 -16.28 12.47 0.54
C ALA A 34 -16.75 11.41 1.55
N CYS A 35 -16.74 10.15 1.11
CA CYS A 35 -16.74 8.98 1.99
C CYS A 35 -15.31 8.77 2.52
N ASP A 36 -14.66 9.84 2.98
CA ASP A 36 -13.37 9.78 3.68
C ASP A 36 -13.51 10.26 5.14
N LEU A 37 -14.74 10.52 5.61
CA LEU A 37 -14.93 11.17 6.91
C LEU A 37 -15.28 10.22 8.07
N LEU A 38 -15.55 8.93 7.85
CA LEU A 38 -15.79 7.96 8.95
C LEU A 38 -15.29 6.53 8.69
N GLY A 39 -14.50 6.31 7.63
CA GLY A 39 -13.91 5.00 7.35
C GLY A 39 -12.45 4.99 7.78
N ILE A 40 -12.13 4.28 8.87
CA ILE A 40 -10.79 3.73 9.01
C ILE A 40 -10.60 2.88 7.74
N LYS A 41 -9.82 3.37 6.76
CA LYS A 41 -9.37 2.54 5.64
C LYS A 41 -8.80 1.28 6.26
N SER A 42 -9.10 0.11 5.72
CA SER A 42 -8.42 -1.12 6.10
C SER A 42 -6.92 -1.14 5.70
N ASP A 43 -6.28 0.02 5.51
CA ASP A 43 -4.99 0.24 4.82
C ASP A 43 -3.85 0.76 5.73
N ASP A 44 -4.04 0.86 7.04
CA ASP A 44 -3.01 1.40 7.96
C ASP A 44 -1.82 0.47 8.22
N SER A 45 -1.70 -0.66 7.50
CA SER A 45 -0.65 -1.66 7.73
C SER A 45 0.08 -2.07 6.45
N LEU A 46 1.31 -2.55 6.59
CA LEU A 46 2.09 -3.10 5.47
C LEU A 46 1.54 -4.39 4.86
N TYR A 47 0.49 -5.01 5.41
CA TYR A 47 -0.15 -6.16 4.77
C TYR A 47 -0.69 -5.78 3.40
N GLY A 48 -0.32 -6.52 2.37
CA GLY A 48 -0.66 -6.21 0.98
C GLY A 48 0.36 -6.74 0.00
N THR A 49 0.12 -6.47 -1.29
CA THR A 49 1.09 -6.71 -2.36
C THR A 49 1.66 -5.37 -2.79
N TRP A 50 2.98 -5.31 -2.85
CA TRP A 50 3.79 -4.13 -3.13
C TRP A 50 4.60 -4.39 -4.38
N LYS A 51 4.45 -3.58 -5.42
CA LYS A 51 5.25 -3.71 -6.65
C LYS A 51 6.14 -2.51 -6.84
N ALA A 52 7.35 -2.76 -7.32
CA ALA A 52 8.33 -1.73 -7.59
C ALA A 52 7.80 -0.78 -8.70
N VAL A 53 8.04 0.51 -8.51
CA VAL A 53 7.62 1.56 -9.45
C VAL A 53 8.81 2.01 -10.28
N GLY A 54 8.58 2.33 -11.56
CA GLY A 54 9.61 2.91 -12.43
C GLY A 54 10.69 1.91 -12.88
N THR A 55 10.43 0.61 -12.71
CA THR A 55 11.30 -0.47 -13.16
C THR A 55 10.58 -1.38 -14.16
N GLN A 56 11.35 -1.94 -15.10
CA GLN A 56 10.88 -2.97 -16.03
C GLN A 56 10.94 -4.39 -15.44
N TRP A 57 11.55 -4.55 -14.26
CA TRP A 57 11.68 -5.82 -13.57
C TRP A 57 10.44 -6.13 -12.75
N VAL A 58 10.07 -7.40 -12.67
CA VAL A 58 9.10 -7.85 -11.68
C VAL A 58 9.83 -7.90 -10.35
N ASP A 59 9.63 -6.87 -9.53
CA ASP A 59 10.19 -6.74 -8.17
C ASP A 59 9.03 -6.32 -7.26
N GLY A 60 8.90 -6.99 -6.12
CA GLY A 60 7.85 -6.68 -5.17
C GLY A 60 7.95 -7.45 -3.87
N TYR A 61 7.09 -7.10 -2.92
CA TYR A 61 6.87 -7.86 -1.71
C TYR A 61 5.40 -8.19 -1.57
N LYS A 62 5.10 -9.36 -1.02
CA LYS A 62 3.75 -9.72 -0.59
C LYS A 62 3.78 -10.04 0.89
N ILE A 63 3.07 -9.25 1.68
CA ILE A 63 2.99 -9.40 3.13
C ILE A 63 1.56 -9.79 3.48
N THR A 64 1.38 -10.94 4.12
CA THR A 64 0.06 -11.53 4.37
C THR A 64 -0.10 -11.96 5.81
N PHE A 65 -1.35 -11.95 6.29
CA PHE A 65 -1.72 -12.51 7.58
C PHE A 65 -2.70 -13.66 7.35
N ASN A 66 -2.42 -14.81 7.94
CA ASN A 66 -3.33 -15.95 7.98
C ASN A 66 -4.09 -15.92 9.32
N SER A 67 -5.37 -15.60 9.27
CA SER A 67 -6.23 -15.51 10.47
C SER A 67 -6.53 -16.85 11.12
N GLU A 68 -6.40 -17.97 10.40
CA GLU A 68 -6.64 -19.30 10.95
C GLU A 68 -5.47 -19.76 11.83
N THR A 69 -4.23 -19.42 11.43
CA THR A 69 -3.01 -19.79 12.16
C THR A 69 -2.47 -18.67 13.04
N GLY A 70 -2.97 -17.45 12.88
CA GLY A 70 -2.45 -16.25 13.55
C GLY A 70 -1.04 -15.86 13.10
N LYS A 71 -0.58 -16.36 11.95
CA LYS A 71 0.79 -16.15 11.45
C LYS A 71 0.82 -15.16 10.30
N ALA A 72 1.90 -14.39 10.23
CA ALA A 72 2.18 -13.50 9.13
C ALA A 72 3.35 -14.01 8.26
N TYR A 73 3.31 -13.68 6.97
CA TYR A 73 4.29 -14.13 5.99
C TYR A 73 4.73 -12.99 5.10
N ILE A 74 5.97 -13.05 4.64
CA ILE A 74 6.54 -12.16 3.63
C ILE A 74 7.09 -13.00 2.47
N GLU A 75 6.80 -12.58 1.26
CA GLU A 75 7.33 -13.15 0.03
C GLU A 75 8.02 -12.04 -0.75
N TYR A 76 9.23 -12.29 -1.25
CA TYR A 76 9.86 -11.41 -2.22
C TYR A 76 9.53 -11.90 -3.62
N LEU A 77 8.77 -11.09 -4.34
CA LEU A 77 8.26 -11.35 -5.67
C LEU A 77 9.28 -10.91 -6.69
N GLY A 78 9.56 -11.76 -7.68
CA GLY A 78 10.35 -11.36 -8.83
C GLY A 78 11.28 -12.41 -9.37
N ASP A 79 11.56 -12.30 -10.65
CA ASP A 79 12.69 -12.94 -11.31
C ASP A 79 13.40 -11.90 -12.17
N TYR A 80 14.73 -12.01 -12.25
CA TYR A 80 15.54 -11.38 -13.28
C TYR A 80 15.06 -11.77 -14.70
N SER A 81 14.37 -12.91 -14.88
CA SER A 81 13.78 -13.34 -16.15
C SER A 81 12.45 -12.65 -16.54
N GLY A 82 11.85 -11.85 -15.65
CA GLY A 82 10.59 -11.14 -15.92
C GLY A 82 9.31 -11.98 -15.74
N SER A 83 9.41 -13.19 -15.19
CA SER A 83 8.26 -14.01 -14.81
C SER A 83 7.66 -13.58 -13.46
N SER A 84 6.34 -13.39 -13.41
CA SER A 84 5.61 -12.98 -12.19
C SER A 84 5.20 -14.14 -11.28
N THR A 85 5.49 -15.38 -11.66
CA THR A 85 5.17 -16.57 -10.85
C THR A 85 6.31 -16.99 -9.94
N ASP A 86 7.49 -16.40 -10.12
CA ASP A 86 8.68 -16.80 -9.41
C ASP A 86 8.90 -15.91 -8.17
N MET A 87 9.12 -16.60 -7.05
CA MET A 87 9.35 -16.00 -5.75
C MET A 87 10.81 -16.25 -5.37
N ASN A 88 11.48 -15.20 -4.91
CA ASN A 88 12.89 -15.26 -4.52
C ASN A 88 13.10 -15.77 -3.09
N PHE A 89 12.12 -15.59 -2.21
CA PHE A 89 12.02 -16.28 -0.93
C PHE A 89 10.61 -16.16 -0.33
N LYS A 90 10.29 -17.09 0.58
CA LYS A 90 9.17 -16.96 1.54
C LYS A 90 9.70 -17.00 2.96
N GLY A 91 9.20 -16.09 3.78
CA GLY A 91 9.48 -16.00 5.21
C GLY A 91 8.23 -16.04 6.08
N GLU A 92 8.33 -16.69 7.23
CA GLU A 92 7.36 -16.54 8.33
C GLU A 92 7.83 -15.38 9.23
N ILE A 93 7.05 -14.32 9.34
CA ILE A 93 7.38 -13.12 10.12
C ILE A 93 7.39 -13.47 11.60
N GLN A 94 8.47 -13.09 12.28
CA GLN A 94 8.72 -13.38 13.68
C GLN A 94 8.47 -12.08 14.44
N ASP A 95 7.37 -12.06 15.22
CA ASP A 95 6.80 -10.89 15.90
C ASP A 95 6.05 -9.93 14.94
N ASN A 96 4.70 -9.97 14.87
CA ASN A 96 3.95 -8.76 14.52
C ASN A 96 2.41 -8.78 14.65
N SER A 97 1.90 -7.67 15.20
CA SER A 97 0.62 -7.07 14.77
C SER A 97 0.57 -5.55 14.97
N SER A 98 1.42 -4.96 15.84
CA SER A 98 1.39 -3.53 16.17
C SER A 98 2.53 -2.66 15.59
N LYS A 99 3.53 -3.24 14.90
CA LYS A 99 4.68 -2.47 14.37
C LYS A 99 4.58 -2.17 12.87
N LEU A 100 3.77 -2.90 12.11
CA LEU A 100 3.64 -2.75 10.65
C LEU A 100 2.81 -1.54 10.19
N THR A 101 2.38 -0.69 11.12
CA THR A 101 1.65 0.55 10.85
C THR A 101 2.54 1.79 10.94
N LYS A 102 3.81 1.63 11.34
CA LYS A 102 4.77 2.72 11.48
C LYS A 102 5.30 3.17 10.12
N ASN A 103 5.71 4.44 10.05
CA ASN A 103 6.38 4.98 8.86
C ASN A 103 7.66 4.22 8.49
N GLU A 104 8.38 3.68 9.50
CA GLU A 104 9.61 2.91 9.32
C GLU A 104 9.73 1.75 10.32
N GLY A 105 10.58 0.77 9.99
CA GLY A 105 10.91 -0.35 10.88
C GLY A 105 11.55 -1.54 10.17
N TYR A 106 11.61 -2.67 10.88
CA TYR A 106 12.20 -3.93 10.42
C TYR A 106 11.21 -5.09 10.53
N ILE A 107 11.07 -5.85 9.46
CA ILE A 107 10.34 -7.12 9.42
C ILE A 107 11.38 -8.22 9.60
N ILE A 108 11.44 -8.82 10.78
CA ILE A 108 12.27 -10.02 11.00
C ILE A 108 11.45 -11.24 10.58
N PHE A 109 12.04 -12.13 9.79
CA PHE A 109 11.36 -13.33 9.33
C PHE A 109 12.29 -14.53 9.30
N LYS A 110 11.74 -15.71 9.53
CA LYS A 110 12.42 -16.99 9.31
C LYS A 110 12.17 -17.44 7.88
N VAL A 111 13.22 -17.73 7.12
CA VAL A 111 13.12 -18.26 5.77
C VAL A 111 12.54 -19.66 5.82
N ILE A 112 11.40 -19.86 5.16
CA ILE A 112 10.72 -21.17 5.08
C ILE A 112 10.77 -21.77 3.67
N GLN A 113 11.05 -20.94 2.66
CA GLN A 113 11.27 -21.38 1.29
C GLN A 113 12.30 -20.48 0.61
N LYS A 114 13.32 -21.11 0.02
CA LYS A 114 14.33 -20.43 -0.81
C LYS A 114 13.83 -20.37 -2.26
N GLY A 115 14.02 -19.23 -2.92
CA GLY A 115 13.79 -19.07 -4.35
C GLY A 115 15.08 -19.22 -5.16
N ASN A 116 15.07 -18.74 -6.41
CA ASN A 116 16.15 -18.96 -7.36
C ASN A 116 17.03 -17.72 -7.62
N SER A 117 16.94 -16.69 -6.77
CA SER A 117 17.73 -15.47 -6.96
C SER A 117 19.23 -15.75 -6.85
N PRO A 118 20.06 -15.36 -7.84
CA PRO A 118 21.52 -15.46 -7.71
C PRO A 118 22.11 -14.38 -6.79
N TYR A 119 21.29 -13.42 -6.34
CA TYR A 119 21.73 -12.28 -5.52
C TYR A 119 21.28 -12.38 -4.05
N LEU A 120 20.37 -13.31 -3.74
CA LEU A 120 19.87 -13.55 -2.39
C LEU A 120 20.24 -14.95 -1.95
N GLU A 121 21.24 -15.04 -1.08
CA GLU A 121 21.81 -16.31 -0.61
C GLU A 121 21.11 -16.83 0.66
N LEU A 122 19.85 -16.47 0.88
CA LEU A 122 19.11 -16.82 2.08
C LEU A 122 18.93 -18.34 2.22
N GLU A 123 19.30 -18.88 3.38
CA GLU A 123 19.15 -20.31 3.69
C GLU A 123 17.86 -20.60 4.46
N VAL A 124 17.20 -21.70 4.10
CA VAL A 124 15.98 -22.16 4.80
C VAL A 124 16.30 -22.46 6.26
N GLY A 125 15.47 -21.97 7.17
CA GLY A 125 15.66 -22.12 8.61
C GLY A 125 16.36 -20.93 9.28
N ASN A 126 17.13 -20.14 8.53
CA ASN A 126 17.75 -18.92 9.03
C ASN A 126 16.77 -17.74 9.05
N TYR A 127 17.15 -16.68 9.75
CA TYR A 127 16.39 -15.46 9.92
C TYR A 127 17.03 -14.33 9.11
N SER A 128 16.20 -13.51 8.48
CA SER A 128 16.62 -12.31 7.78
C SER A 128 15.68 -11.16 8.09
N ALA A 129 15.92 -10.00 7.50
CA ALA A 129 15.17 -8.79 7.74
C ALA A 129 14.88 -8.00 6.47
N VAL A 130 13.68 -7.44 6.39
CA VAL A 130 13.35 -6.35 5.46
C VAL A 130 13.24 -5.06 6.26
N HIS A 131 13.97 -4.02 5.87
CA HIS A 131 13.75 -2.68 6.41
C HIS A 131 12.76 -1.94 5.52
N TRP A 132 11.78 -1.28 6.13
CA TRP A 132 10.89 -0.36 5.43
C TRP A 132 11.02 1.06 5.99
N LYS A 133 10.73 2.05 5.16
CA LYS A 133 10.63 3.46 5.53
C LYS A 133 9.69 4.21 4.60
N ASP A 134 9.37 5.44 4.97
CA ASP A 134 8.51 6.33 4.17
C ASP A 134 7.14 5.70 3.86
N PHE A 135 6.60 4.86 4.76
CA PHE A 135 5.27 4.27 4.61
C PHE A 135 4.19 5.35 4.77
N THR A 136 3.33 5.49 3.77
CA THR A 136 2.24 6.48 3.71
C THR A 136 0.87 5.84 3.45
N GLY A 137 0.74 4.54 3.71
CA GLY A 137 -0.47 3.76 3.39
C GLY A 137 -0.38 3.07 2.04
N ASP A 138 -0.19 3.83 0.95
CA ASP A 138 -0.19 3.29 -0.42
C ASP A 138 1.20 3.22 -1.08
N THR A 139 2.19 3.92 -0.51
CA THR A 139 3.59 3.83 -0.95
C THR A 139 4.51 3.49 0.21
N VAL A 140 5.63 2.84 -0.09
CA VAL A 140 6.68 2.52 0.89
C VAL A 140 8.02 2.28 0.18
N LYS A 141 9.12 2.55 0.88
CA LYS A 141 10.45 2.09 0.48
C LYS A 141 10.83 0.85 1.25
N MET A 142 11.27 -0.21 0.57
CA MET A 142 11.68 -1.47 1.20
C MET A 142 13.03 -1.97 0.69
N ALA A 143 13.76 -2.67 1.56
CA ALA A 143 15.02 -3.29 1.22
C ALA A 143 15.21 -4.58 2.03
N THR A 144 15.56 -5.68 1.35
CA THR A 144 16.01 -6.91 2.02
C THR A 144 17.45 -6.71 2.49
N ALA A 145 17.77 -7.19 3.70
CA ALA A 145 19.09 -7.05 4.30
C ALA A 145 20.18 -7.66 3.39
N TYR A 146 21.13 -6.82 2.99
CA TYR A 146 22.27 -7.23 2.18
C TYR A 146 23.45 -6.27 2.39
N LYS A 147 24.65 -6.83 2.55
CA LYS A 147 25.88 -6.06 2.66
C LYS A 147 26.94 -6.62 1.71
N VAL A 148 27.51 -5.78 0.86
CA VAL A 148 28.60 -6.19 -0.05
C VAL A 148 29.78 -6.69 0.78
N GLY A 149 30.23 -7.92 0.52
CA GLY A 149 31.28 -8.58 1.32
C GLY A 149 30.85 -8.98 2.74
N GLY A 150 29.56 -8.90 3.07
CA GLY A 150 29.01 -9.32 4.35
C GLY A 150 29.01 -10.84 4.51
N ASN A 151 29.47 -11.34 5.65
CA ASN A 151 29.52 -12.77 5.97
C ASN A 151 28.19 -13.35 6.50
N LYS A 152 27.12 -12.53 6.54
CA LYS A 152 25.80 -12.89 7.08
C LYS A 152 24.66 -12.63 6.10
N ASN A 153 24.95 -12.53 4.80
CA ASN A 153 23.92 -12.36 3.77
C ASN A 153 23.02 -13.59 3.61
N ASN A 154 23.46 -14.76 4.10
CA ASN A 154 22.71 -16.01 4.08
C ASN A 154 21.76 -16.21 5.27
N GLY A 155 21.58 -15.19 6.10
CA GLY A 155 20.71 -15.22 7.27
C GLY A 155 21.44 -15.50 8.59
N MET A 156 20.73 -15.30 9.69
CA MET A 156 21.17 -15.55 11.06
C MET A 156 20.51 -16.80 11.67
N PRO A 157 21.15 -17.48 12.63
CA PRO A 157 20.55 -18.63 13.31
C PRO A 157 19.31 -18.30 14.15
N THR A 158 19.19 -17.07 14.66
CA THR A 158 18.07 -16.66 15.52
C THR A 158 17.45 -15.31 15.11
N ALA A 159 16.18 -15.10 15.46
CA ALA A 159 15.48 -13.82 15.25
C ALA A 159 16.15 -12.66 16.02
N ALA A 160 16.68 -12.93 17.22
CA ALA A 160 17.34 -11.92 18.04
C ALA A 160 18.66 -11.45 17.42
N GLU A 161 19.48 -12.38 16.92
CA GLU A 161 20.71 -12.04 16.20
C GLU A 161 20.39 -11.29 14.91
N ALA A 162 19.38 -11.71 14.15
CA ALA A 162 18.92 -11.00 12.95
C ALA A 162 18.53 -9.54 13.27
N ALA A 163 17.78 -9.33 14.34
CA ALA A 163 17.34 -7.98 14.75
C ALA A 163 18.50 -7.08 15.21
N GLN A 164 19.57 -7.64 15.75
CA GLN A 164 20.76 -6.90 16.17
C GLN A 164 21.71 -6.62 15.00
N GLU A 165 21.88 -7.58 14.10
CA GLU A 165 22.80 -7.47 12.97
C GLU A 165 22.22 -6.63 11.83
N TYR A 166 21.00 -6.93 11.40
CA TYR A 166 20.43 -6.34 10.19
C TYR A 166 19.84 -4.97 10.49
N THR A 167 20.73 -3.98 10.58
CA THR A 167 20.39 -2.58 10.82
C THR A 167 21.01 -1.67 9.77
N VAL A 168 20.43 -0.48 9.61
CA VAL A 168 21.02 0.59 8.79
C VAL A 168 22.42 0.94 9.29
N ALA A 169 22.62 1.02 10.61
CA ALA A 169 23.92 1.34 11.23
C ALA A 169 25.00 0.30 10.90
N ASN A 170 24.65 -0.98 10.80
CA ASN A 170 25.57 -2.05 10.42
C ASN A 170 25.80 -2.15 8.91
N GLY A 171 25.10 -1.33 8.10
CA GLY A 171 25.34 -1.16 6.67
C GLY A 171 24.62 -2.16 5.76
N TYR A 172 23.51 -2.76 6.20
CA TYR A 172 22.77 -3.78 5.43
C TYR A 172 21.72 -3.23 4.45
N TYR A 173 21.52 -1.91 4.39
CA TYR A 173 20.45 -1.31 3.60
C TYR A 173 20.95 -0.11 2.77
N THR A 174 21.77 -0.40 1.77
CA THR A 174 22.33 0.63 0.87
C THR A 174 21.40 0.97 -0.29
N TYR A 175 20.51 0.06 -0.68
CA TYR A 175 19.60 0.23 -1.81
C TYR A 175 18.16 -0.07 -1.38
N TYR A 176 17.27 0.88 -1.61
CA TYR A 176 15.83 0.72 -1.41
C TYR A 176 15.11 0.74 -2.75
N GLY A 177 14.13 -0.14 -2.91
CA GLY A 177 13.14 -0.01 -3.96
C GLY A 177 12.00 0.91 -3.53
N ASP A 178 11.42 1.62 -4.49
CA ASP A 178 10.18 2.37 -4.34
C ASP A 178 9.00 1.48 -4.72
N TYR A 179 8.08 1.24 -3.78
CA TYR A 179 6.97 0.32 -3.99
C TYR A 179 5.61 0.99 -3.83
N GLN A 180 4.68 0.58 -4.69
CA GLN A 180 3.28 0.98 -4.70
C GLN A 180 2.39 -0.24 -4.39
N ARG A 181 1.44 -0.06 -3.49
CA ARG A 181 0.42 -1.05 -3.17
C ARG A 181 -0.41 -1.38 -4.41
N GLN A 182 -0.80 -2.65 -4.56
CA GLN A 182 -1.64 -3.17 -5.64
C GLN A 182 -3.05 -3.49 -5.17
#